data_AF-A0A562SY10-F1
#
_entry.id   AF-A0A562SY10-F1
#
_cell.length_a   1.000
_cell.length_b   1.000
_cell.length_c   1.000
_cell.angle_alpha   90.00
_cell.angle_beta   90.00
_cell.angle_gamma   90.00
#
_symmetry.space_group_name_H-M   'P 1'
#
loop_
_entity.id
_entity.type
_entity.pdbx_description
1 polymer ?
#
loop_
_entity_poly.entity_id
_entity_poly.type
_entity_poly.pdbx_seq_one_letter_code
_entity_poly.pdbx_strand_id
1 'polypeptide(L)'
;MAKQPLTADGVEDKIAEIYAMTTVDRMAEASAIESGFKTWVSDNFNLSTDQGNYLTGMSSTIATNYGRSCAIAFRNMLGVSLYWPAPPTPPPTKWLKMTNNILISTNTYGAEEYTGSLTFEFEYR
;
A
#
# COMPACT_ATOMS: atom_id res chain seq x y z
N MET A 1 10.18 0.98 13.39
CA MET A 1 9.26 2.11 13.10
C MET A 1 8.11 2.09 14.08
N ALA A 2 7.56 3.26 14.42
CA ALA A 2 6.31 3.32 15.17
C ALA A 2 5.14 2.90 14.25
N LYS A 3 4.13 2.23 14.81
CA LYS A 3 2.91 1.90 14.06
C LYS A 3 2.07 3.16 13.86
N GLN A 4 1.61 3.38 12.63
CA GLN A 4 0.68 4.47 12.30
C GLN A 4 -0.77 3.99 12.36
N PRO A 5 -1.77 4.83 12.60
CA PRO A 5 -3.16 4.42 12.42
C PRO A 5 -3.43 4.08 10.94
N LEU A 6 -4.23 3.05 10.64
CA LEU A 6 -4.63 2.78 9.25
C LEU A 6 -5.73 3.77 8.82
N THR A 7 -5.30 4.99 8.49
CA THR A 7 -6.11 6.12 7.96
C THR A 7 -5.40 6.73 6.75
N ALA A 8 -6.04 7.67 6.05
CA ALA A 8 -5.39 8.40 4.95
C ALA A 8 -4.08 9.06 5.42
N ASP A 9 -4.17 9.87 6.49
CA ASP A 9 -3.03 10.56 7.08
C ASP A 9 -1.96 9.59 7.59
N GLY A 10 -2.37 8.50 8.26
CA GLY A 10 -1.41 7.53 8.78
C GLY A 10 -0.67 6.74 7.68
N VAL A 11 -1.31 6.54 6.53
CA VAL A 11 -0.63 6.00 5.33
C VAL A 11 0.35 7.02 4.78
N GLU A 12 -0.02 8.29 4.67
CA GLU A 12 0.89 9.36 4.22
C GLU A 12 2.11 9.46 5.14
N ASP A 13 1.92 9.47 6.46
CA ASP A 13 2.99 9.49 7.46
C ASP A 13 3.91 8.27 7.34
N LYS A 14 3.33 7.07 7.10
CA LYS A 14 4.12 5.84 6.91
C LYS A 14 4.96 5.91 5.64
N ILE A 15 4.42 6.42 4.54
CA ILE A 15 5.16 6.58 3.29
C ILE A 15 6.28 7.61 3.45
N ALA A 16 6.01 8.73 4.12
CA ALA A 16 7.04 9.72 4.44
C ALA A 16 8.17 9.12 5.29
N GLU A 17 7.84 8.29 6.29
CA GLU A 17 8.84 7.58 7.11
C GLU A 17 9.70 6.64 6.26
N ILE A 18 9.09 5.82 5.38
CA ILE A 18 9.82 4.89 4.49
C ILE A 18 10.72 5.65 3.51
N TYR A 19 10.28 6.80 3.01
CA TYR A 19 11.05 7.57 2.01
C TYR A 19 12.14 8.44 2.63
N ALA A 20 12.09 8.68 3.94
CA ALA A 20 13.18 9.27 4.70
C ALA A 20 14.30 8.27 5.05
N MET A 21 14.08 6.97 4.85
CA MET A 21 15.06 5.92 5.16
C MET A 21 16.26 5.90 4.20
N THR A 22 17.30 5.18 4.62
CA THR A 22 18.38 4.80 3.71
C THR A 22 17.85 3.92 2.58
N THR A 23 18.55 3.89 1.44
CA THR A 23 18.19 3.01 0.33
C THR A 23 18.11 1.54 0.78
N VAL A 24 19.03 1.08 1.62
CA VAL A 24 19.07 -0.32 2.10
C VAL A 24 17.80 -0.65 2.89
N ASP A 25 17.43 0.19 3.84
CA ASP A 25 16.25 -0.04 4.68
C ASP A 25 14.96 0.06 3.86
N ARG A 26 14.87 1.03 2.93
CA ARG A 26 13.73 1.13 2.00
C ARG A 26 13.59 -0.11 1.12
N MET A 27 14.70 -0.68 0.65
CA MET A 27 14.66 -1.94 -0.11
C MET A 27 14.22 -3.12 0.75
N ALA A 28 14.55 -3.12 2.04
CA ALA A 28 14.07 -4.12 2.99
C ALA A 28 12.55 -4.01 3.17
N GLU A 29 12.01 -2.79 3.35
CA GLU A 29 10.56 -2.55 3.42
C GLU A 29 9.84 -2.97 2.13
N ALA A 30 10.42 -2.64 0.96
CA ALA A 30 9.88 -3.07 -0.33
C ALA A 30 9.84 -4.60 -0.47
N SER A 31 10.87 -5.30 0.00
CA SER A 31 10.91 -6.77 -0.01
C SER A 31 9.92 -7.37 0.99
N ALA A 32 9.79 -6.76 2.17
CA ALA A 32 8.86 -7.19 3.20
C ALA A 32 7.41 -7.11 2.72
N ILE A 33 6.99 -5.96 2.18
CA ILE A 33 5.62 -5.77 1.68
C ILE A 33 5.32 -6.65 0.45
N GLU A 34 6.31 -6.91 -0.41
CA GLU A 34 6.17 -7.83 -1.54
C GLU A 34 5.93 -9.27 -1.09
N SER A 35 6.68 -9.72 -0.09
CA SER A 35 6.62 -11.09 0.43
C SER A 35 5.36 -11.36 1.26
N GLY A 36 4.79 -10.32 1.88
CA GLY A 36 3.67 -10.49 2.79
C GLY A 36 2.92 -9.19 3.04
N PHE A 37 2.08 -8.76 2.09
CA PHE A 37 1.28 -7.53 2.22
C PHE A 37 0.48 -7.47 3.53
N LYS A 38 -0.26 -8.55 3.87
CA LYS A 38 -1.10 -8.57 5.09
C LYS A 38 -0.26 -8.42 6.36
N THR A 39 0.83 -9.18 6.45
CA THR A 39 1.76 -9.14 7.58
C THR A 39 2.41 -7.76 7.69
N TRP A 40 2.88 -7.22 6.57
CA TRP A 40 3.49 -5.90 6.53
C TRP A 40 2.53 -4.80 7.02
N VAL A 41 1.25 -4.84 6.58
CA VAL A 41 0.23 -3.90 7.05
C VAL A 41 -0.03 -4.07 8.55
N SER A 42 -0.15 -5.30 9.06
CA SER A 42 -0.35 -5.52 10.50
C SER A 42 0.84 -5.09 11.35
N ASP A 43 2.06 -5.18 10.81
CA ASP A 43 3.30 -4.84 11.51
C ASP A 43 3.58 -3.33 11.49
N ASN A 44 3.06 -2.61 10.49
CA ASN A 44 3.30 -1.18 10.32
C ASN A 44 2.13 -0.28 10.73
N PHE A 45 0.93 -0.84 10.90
CA PHE A 45 -0.26 -0.08 11.29
C PHE A 45 -0.94 -0.61 12.55
N ASN A 46 -1.50 0.31 13.33
CA ASN A 46 -2.44 0.02 14.40
C ASN A 46 -3.80 -0.24 13.77
N LEU A 47 -4.24 -1.49 13.87
CA LEU A 47 -5.51 -1.95 13.32
C LEU A 47 -6.55 -2.07 14.41
N SER A 48 -7.76 -1.55 14.17
CA SER A 48 -8.93 -1.98 14.93
C SER A 48 -9.23 -3.46 14.67
N THR A 49 -10.04 -4.07 15.54
CA THR A 49 -10.48 -5.47 15.36
C THR A 49 -11.10 -5.68 13.98
N ASP A 50 -11.93 -4.75 13.51
CA ASP A 50 -12.59 -4.84 12.20
C ASP A 50 -11.60 -4.69 11.04
N GLN A 51 -10.60 -3.83 11.17
CA GLN A 51 -9.53 -3.69 10.18
C GLN A 51 -8.68 -4.96 10.10
N GLY A 52 -8.34 -5.55 11.25
CA GLY A 52 -7.60 -6.82 11.32
C GLY A 52 -8.39 -7.99 10.71
N ASN A 53 -9.68 -8.09 11.02
CA ASN A 53 -10.57 -9.10 10.43
C ASN A 53 -10.68 -8.93 8.91
N TYR A 54 -10.84 -7.68 8.44
CA TYR A 54 -10.89 -7.37 7.01
C TYR A 54 -9.60 -7.80 6.29
N LEU A 55 -8.45 -7.43 6.85
CA LEU A 55 -7.14 -7.76 6.30
C LEU A 55 -6.91 -9.28 6.25
N THR A 56 -7.33 -9.99 7.31
CA THR A 56 -7.25 -11.46 7.38
C THR A 56 -8.11 -12.10 6.30
N GLY A 57 -9.35 -11.64 6.14
CA GLY A 57 -10.31 -12.15 5.16
C GLY A 57 -10.01 -11.79 3.70
N MET A 58 -9.10 -10.85 3.43
CA MET A 58 -8.71 -10.46 2.07
C MET A 58 -8.17 -11.66 1.27
N SER A 59 -8.50 -11.75 -0.02
CA SER A 59 -7.96 -12.79 -0.90
C SER A 59 -6.43 -12.78 -0.92
N SER A 60 -5.79 -13.94 -0.82
CA SER A 60 -4.32 -14.07 -0.91
C SER A 60 -3.81 -13.61 -2.27
N THR A 61 -4.51 -13.93 -3.35
CA THR A 61 -4.16 -13.48 -4.71
C THR A 61 -4.16 -11.96 -4.81
N ILE A 62 -5.19 -11.30 -4.25
CA ILE A 62 -5.28 -9.83 -4.25
C ILE A 62 -4.20 -9.22 -3.36
N ALA A 63 -3.97 -9.77 -2.16
CA ALA A 63 -2.93 -9.31 -1.26
C ALA A 63 -1.53 -9.41 -1.90
N THR A 64 -1.22 -10.49 -2.64
CA THR A 64 0.03 -10.61 -3.39
C THR A 64 0.17 -9.52 -4.45
N ASN A 65 -0.90 -9.21 -5.18
CA ASN A 65 -0.86 -8.14 -6.20
C ASN A 65 -0.66 -6.75 -5.57
N TYR A 66 -1.29 -6.49 -4.42
CA TYR A 66 -1.07 -5.25 -3.67
C TYR A 66 0.36 -5.15 -3.15
N GLY A 67 0.89 -6.22 -2.56
CA GLY A 67 2.27 -6.27 -2.09
C GLY A 67 3.28 -5.96 -3.19
N ARG A 68 3.17 -6.62 -4.36
CA ARG A 68 4.03 -6.36 -5.52
C ARG A 68 3.94 -4.91 -6.00
N SER A 69 2.73 -4.37 -6.08
CA SER A 69 2.50 -2.99 -6.56
C SER A 69 3.13 -1.97 -5.61
N CYS A 70 2.92 -2.14 -4.29
CA CYS A 70 3.55 -1.28 -3.29
C CYS A 70 5.07 -1.43 -3.27
N ALA A 71 5.61 -2.63 -3.48
CA ALA A 71 7.05 -2.83 -3.55
C ALA A 71 7.70 -2.07 -4.71
N ILE A 72 7.06 -2.04 -5.88
CA ILE A 72 7.49 -1.19 -7.01
C ILE A 72 7.48 0.28 -6.60
N ALA A 73 6.42 0.73 -5.94
CA ALA A 73 6.32 2.10 -5.46
C ALA A 73 7.44 2.44 -4.48
N PHE A 74 7.71 1.58 -3.50
CA PHE A 74 8.74 1.82 -2.49
C PHE A 74 10.15 1.83 -3.07
N ARG A 75 10.45 0.93 -4.02
CA ARG A 75 11.76 0.89 -4.69
C ARG A 75 12.07 2.20 -5.41
N ASN A 76 11.05 2.76 -6.06
CA ASN A 76 11.15 3.92 -6.94
C ASN A 76 10.64 5.23 -6.31
N MET A 77 10.30 5.22 -5.03
CA MET A 77 9.77 6.37 -4.28
C MET A 77 8.52 7.00 -4.92
N LEU A 78 7.62 6.16 -5.46
CA LEU A 78 6.37 6.61 -6.10
C LEU A 78 5.30 6.92 -5.06
N GLY A 79 4.33 7.78 -5.41
CA GLY A 79 3.24 8.11 -4.50
C GLY A 79 2.40 6.88 -4.15
N VAL A 80 2.01 6.73 -2.88
CA VAL A 80 1.02 5.74 -2.42
C VAL A 80 0.07 6.45 -1.48
N SER A 81 -1.22 6.41 -1.77
CA SER A 81 -2.26 7.06 -0.96
C SER A 81 -3.43 6.13 -0.65
N LEU A 82 -4.14 6.44 0.44
CA LEU A 82 -5.37 5.78 0.84
C LEU A 82 -6.50 6.81 0.88
N TYR A 83 -7.57 6.53 0.15
CA TYR A 83 -8.83 7.25 0.24
C TYR A 83 -9.85 6.39 0.99
N TRP A 84 -10.38 6.93 2.09
CA TRP A 84 -11.36 6.23 2.93
C TRP A 84 -12.58 7.13 3.17
N PRO A 85 -13.57 7.12 2.26
CA PRO A 85 -14.78 7.91 2.41
C PRO A 85 -15.66 7.37 3.55
N ALA A 86 -16.55 8.22 4.09
CA ALA A 86 -17.55 7.77 5.04
C ALA A 86 -18.51 6.76 4.37
N PRO A 87 -18.90 5.67 5.07
CA PRO A 87 -19.87 4.72 4.53
C PRO A 87 -21.24 5.41 4.35
N PRO A 88 -21.97 5.13 3.26
CA PRO A 88 -23.36 5.56 3.14
C PRO A 88 -24.26 4.81 4.15
N THR A 89 -25.44 5.37 4.43
CA THR A 89 -26.46 4.77 5.31
C THR A 89 -27.67 4.30 4.51
N PRO A 90 -28.06 3.02 4.56
CA PRO A 90 -27.47 1.91 5.35
C PRO A 90 -26.11 1.45 4.80
N PRO A 91 -25.22 0.88 5.64
CA PRO A 91 -23.88 0.51 5.23
C PRO A 91 -23.91 -0.69 4.26
N PRO A 92 -23.42 -0.52 3.02
CA PRO A 92 -23.35 -1.60 2.05
C PRO A 92 -22.04 -2.39 2.23
N THR A 93 -21.71 -3.29 1.30
CA THR A 93 -20.49 -4.10 1.39
C THR A 93 -19.25 -3.22 1.15
N LYS A 94 -18.24 -3.36 2.01
CA LYS A 94 -16.97 -2.63 1.90
C LYS A 94 -15.97 -3.38 1.01
N TRP A 95 -15.46 -2.72 -0.01
CA TRP A 95 -14.45 -3.24 -0.94
C TRP A 95 -13.21 -2.36 -0.90
N LEU A 96 -12.02 -2.96 -0.96
CA LEU A 96 -10.79 -2.23 -1.17
C LEU A 96 -10.43 -2.32 -2.65
N LYS A 97 -10.36 -1.18 -3.31
CA LYS A 97 -9.91 -1.03 -4.68
C LYS A 97 -8.48 -0.51 -4.67
N MET A 98 -7.66 -0.98 -5.61
CA MET A 98 -6.38 -0.36 -5.93
C MET A 98 -6.45 0.15 -7.36
N THR A 99 -6.19 1.43 -7.55
CA THR A 99 -5.91 2.03 -8.85
C THR A 99 -4.40 2.13 -9.00
N ASN A 100 -3.86 1.46 -10.01
CA ASN A 100 -2.43 1.49 -10.33
C ASN A 100 -2.21 2.37 -11.56
N ASN A 101 -1.59 3.53 -11.36
CA ASN A 101 -1.18 4.44 -12.43
C ASN A 101 0.35 4.44 -12.62
N ILE A 102 1.06 3.42 -12.13
CA ILE A 102 2.50 3.27 -12.32
C ILE A 102 2.77 2.97 -13.79
N LEU A 103 3.64 3.77 -14.39
CA LEU A 103 4.17 3.58 -15.74
C LEU A 103 5.61 3.09 -15.64
N ILE A 104 5.93 2.08 -16.44
CA ILE A 104 7.26 1.46 -16.50
C ILE A 104 7.77 1.58 -17.94
N SER A 105 8.93 2.20 -18.11
CA SER A 105 9.60 2.38 -19.39
C SER A 105 11.05 1.89 -19.31
N THR A 106 11.59 1.46 -20.45
CA THR A 106 13.00 1.10 -20.57
C THR A 106 13.55 1.52 -21.94
N ASN A 107 14.87 1.72 -22.03
CA ASN A 107 15.55 2.01 -23.29
C ASN A 107 16.47 0.86 -23.72
N THR A 108 17.03 0.95 -24.93
CA THR A 108 17.93 -0.09 -25.47
C THR A 108 19.24 -0.27 -24.70
N TYR A 109 19.54 0.59 -23.73
CA TYR A 109 20.73 0.54 -22.87
C TYR A 109 20.45 -0.08 -21.50
N GLY A 110 19.22 -0.57 -21.27
CA GLY A 110 18.82 -1.16 -19.99
C GLY A 110 18.56 -0.15 -18.88
N ALA A 111 18.42 1.14 -19.21
CA ALA A 111 17.90 2.10 -18.24
C ALA A 111 16.42 1.82 -17.99
N GLU A 112 15.99 1.92 -16.74
CA GLU A 112 14.60 1.76 -16.31
C GLU A 112 14.09 3.08 -15.75
N GLU A 113 12.85 3.41 -16.06
CA GLU A 113 12.16 4.57 -15.50
C GLU A 113 10.79 4.14 -15.00
N TYR A 114 10.47 4.62 -13.79
CA TYR A 114 9.22 4.36 -13.10
C TYR A 114 8.60 5.70 -12.71
N THR A 115 7.36 5.93 -13.12
CA THR A 115 6.60 7.14 -12.77
C THR A 115 5.17 6.79 -12.36
N GLY A 116 4.42 7.76 -11.85
CA GLY A 116 3.01 7.58 -11.48
C GLY A 116 2.79 7.28 -9.99
N SER A 117 1.69 6.59 -9.66
CA SER A 117 1.27 6.39 -8.27
C SER A 117 0.31 5.22 -8.01
N LEU A 118 0.36 4.81 -6.74
CA LEU A 118 -0.54 4.02 -5.91
C LEU A 118 -1.77 4.77 -5.40
N THR A 119 -3.01 4.36 -5.69
CA THR A 119 -4.17 4.77 -4.88
C THR A 119 -4.98 3.58 -4.42
N PHE A 120 -5.09 3.42 -3.11
CA PHE A 120 -6.04 2.53 -2.46
C PHE A 120 -7.30 3.30 -2.11
N GLU A 121 -8.47 2.71 -2.33
CA GLU A 121 -9.75 3.33 -2.04
C GLU A 121 -10.72 2.31 -1.42
N PHE A 122 -11.36 2.68 -0.31
CA PHE A 122 -12.53 1.94 0.16
C PHE A 122 -13.78 2.37 -0.59
N GLU A 123 -14.39 1.42 -1.29
CA GLU A 123 -15.68 1.59 -1.95
C GLU A 123 -16.78 0.84 -1.21
N TYR A 124 -18.00 1.35 -1.37
CA TYR A 124 -19.21 0.88 -0.70
C TYR A 124 -20.23 0.49 -1.77
N ARG A 125 -20.54 -0.81 -1.88
CA ARG A 125 -21.36 -1.40 -2.95
C ARG A 125 -22.40 -2.38 -2.43
#